data_AF-A0AAV2RZT6-F1
#
_entry.id   AF-A0AAV2RZT6-F1
#
_cell.length_a   1.000
_cell.length_b   1.000
_cell.length_c   1.000
_cell.angle_alpha   90.00
_cell.angle_beta   90.00
_cell.angle_gamma   90.00
#
_symmetry.space_group_name_H-M   'P 1'
#
loop_
_entity.id
_entity.type
_entity.pdbx_description
1 polymer ?
#
loop_
_entity_poly.entity_id
_entity_poly.type
_entity_poly.pdbx_seq_one_letter_code
_entity_poly.pdbx_strand_id
1 'polypeptide(L)'
;ENAARLYHSIFQCDTPAKEFQCLLLSSYVLTGKAEIGTLLDRVIKAGHNPLNLIINKPTFSRHTTNEDGLVDSLRQLLYHENYQKPGSQEHILATLLTKSF
;
A
#
# COMPACT_ATOMS: atom_id res chain seq x y z
N GLU A 1 -3.82 -3.46 2.76
CA GLU A 1 -3.99 -3.06 1.34
C GLU A 1 -3.07 -3.78 0.35
N ASN A 2 -1.75 -3.71 0.48
CA ASN A 2 -0.81 -4.37 -0.46
C ASN A 2 -0.99 -5.89 -0.57
N ALA A 3 -1.31 -6.57 0.54
CA ALA A 3 -1.55 -8.02 0.55
C ALA A 3 -2.72 -8.43 -0.35
N ALA A 4 -3.83 -7.67 -0.35
CA ALA A 4 -4.99 -7.94 -1.20
C ALA A 4 -4.69 -7.74 -2.69
N ARG A 5 -3.91 -6.72 -3.06
CA ARG A 5 -3.44 -6.53 -4.45
C ARG A 5 -2.59 -7.68 -4.92
N LEU A 6 -1.61 -8.07 -4.10
CA LEU A 6 -0.70 -9.15 -4.42
C LEU A 6 -1.47 -10.47 -4.57
N TYR A 7 -2.38 -10.74 -3.63
CA TYR A 7 -3.23 -11.93 -3.66
C TYR A 7 -4.04 -11.98 -4.96
N HIS A 8 -4.77 -10.91 -5.31
CA HIS A 8 -5.49 -10.84 -6.58
C HIS A 8 -4.54 -11.08 -7.77
N SER A 9 -3.39 -10.42 -7.83
CA SER A 9 -2.45 -10.58 -8.96
C SER A 9 -1.89 -12.00 -9.11
N ILE A 10 -1.64 -12.71 -8.00
CA ILE A 10 -1.15 -14.09 -8.04
C ILE A 10 -2.20 -15.01 -8.68
N PHE A 11 -3.49 -14.79 -8.43
CA PHE A 11 -4.55 -15.59 -9.04
C PHE A 11 -4.80 -15.28 -10.52
N GLN A 12 -4.36 -14.11 -11.01
CA GLN A 12 -4.46 -13.74 -12.43
C GLN A 12 -3.33 -14.32 -13.29
N CYS A 13 -2.18 -14.67 -12.69
CA CYS A 13 -1.02 -15.20 -13.40
C CYS A 13 -0.83 -16.69 -13.12
N ASP A 14 -0.52 -17.47 -14.15
CA ASP A 14 -0.18 -18.90 -13.97
C ASP A 14 1.25 -19.03 -13.46
N THR A 15 1.38 -19.09 -12.14
CA THR A 15 2.65 -19.12 -11.42
C THR A 15 2.60 -20.21 -10.35
N PRO A 16 3.74 -20.80 -9.94
CA PRO A 16 3.78 -21.73 -8.82
C PRO A 16 3.25 -21.11 -7.50
N ALA A 17 3.31 -19.78 -7.39
CA ALA A 17 2.71 -19.05 -6.29
C ALA A 17 1.18 -19.22 -6.25
N LYS A 18 0.50 -19.31 -7.40
CA LYS A 18 -0.95 -19.57 -7.48
C LYS A 18 -1.30 -20.95 -6.94
N GLU A 19 -0.56 -21.98 -7.35
CA GLU A 19 -0.77 -23.35 -6.83
C GLU A 19 -0.59 -23.42 -5.32
N PHE A 20 0.46 -22.76 -4.80
CA PHE A 20 0.69 -22.68 -3.37
C PHE A 20 -0.45 -21.95 -2.64
N GLN A 21 -0.93 -20.81 -3.17
CA GLN A 21 -2.08 -20.11 -2.59
C GLN A 21 -3.38 -20.91 -2.69
N CYS A 22 -3.59 -21.69 -3.76
CA CYS A 22 -4.72 -22.61 -3.88
C CYS A 22 -4.69 -23.70 -2.80
N LEU A 23 -3.50 -24.23 -2.47
CA LEU A 23 -3.33 -25.22 -1.40
C LEU A 23 -3.63 -24.62 -0.03
N LEU A 24 -3.15 -23.40 0.25
CA LEU A 24 -3.48 -22.71 1.49
C LEU A 24 -4.98 -22.39 1.59
N LEU A 25 -5.58 -21.99 0.46
CA LEU A 25 -7.00 -21.69 0.39
C LEU A 25 -7.85 -22.95 0.61
N SER A 26 -7.49 -24.09 0.02
CA SER A 26 -8.21 -25.35 0.22
C SER A 26 -8.13 -25.82 1.67
N SER A 27 -6.94 -25.74 2.28
CA SER A 27 -6.76 -26.00 3.72
C SER A 27 -7.63 -25.07 4.58
N TYR A 28 -7.66 -23.77 4.25
CA TYR A 28 -8.49 -22.79 4.94
C TYR A 28 -9.99 -23.07 4.80
N VAL A 29 -10.47 -23.47 3.62
CA VAL A 29 -11.88 -23.81 3.40
C VAL A 29 -12.29 -25.05 4.20
N LEU A 30 -11.40 -26.03 4.32
CA LEU A 30 -11.67 -27.27 5.05
C LEU A 30 -11.58 -27.11 6.58
N THR A 31 -10.60 -26.36 7.07
CA THR A 31 -10.33 -26.24 8.51
C THR A 31 -10.90 -24.97 9.14
N GLY A 32 -11.23 -23.97 8.33
CA GLY A 32 -11.58 -22.61 8.78
C GLY A 32 -10.40 -21.82 9.34
N LYS A 33 -9.17 -22.37 9.31
CA LYS A 33 -7.98 -21.75 9.93
C LYS A 33 -6.96 -21.40 8.86
N ALA A 34 -6.47 -20.17 8.91
CA ALA A 34 -5.40 -19.72 8.04
C ALA A 34 -4.04 -19.91 8.74
N GLU A 35 -3.05 -20.37 7.99
CA GLU A 35 -1.69 -20.52 8.48
C GLU A 35 -1.07 -19.15 8.80
N ILE A 36 -0.59 -18.98 10.04
CA ILE A 36 -0.14 -17.68 10.55
C ILE A 36 1.06 -17.18 9.74
N GLY A 37 1.01 -15.90 9.36
CA GLY A 37 2.10 -15.24 8.63
C GLY A 37 2.03 -15.41 7.11
N THR A 38 1.13 -16.25 6.59
CA THR A 38 0.90 -16.40 5.15
C THR A 38 0.22 -15.18 4.53
N LEU A 39 0.26 -15.09 3.20
CA LEU A 39 -0.46 -14.06 2.47
C LEU A 39 -1.98 -14.15 2.71
N LEU A 40 -2.52 -15.37 2.77
CA LEU A 40 -3.92 -15.64 3.07
C LEU A 40 -4.31 -15.14 4.48
N ASP A 41 -3.48 -15.41 5.49
CA ASP A 41 -3.68 -14.89 6.86
C ASP A 41 -3.71 -13.36 6.89
N ARG A 42 -2.81 -12.69 6.16
CA ARG A 42 -2.81 -11.22 6.04
C ARG A 42 -4.06 -10.68 5.35
N VAL A 43 -4.56 -11.39 4.34
CA VAL A 43 -5.79 -11.02 3.61
C VAL A 43 -7.01 -11.11 4.54
N ILE A 44 -7.12 -12.19 5.30
CA ILE A 44 -8.22 -12.41 6.25
C ILE A 44 -8.15 -11.40 7.40
N LYS A 45 -6.96 -11.18 7.98
CA LYS A 45 -6.75 -10.18 9.05
C LYS A 45 -7.05 -8.75 8.60
N ALA A 46 -6.86 -8.45 7.31
CA ALA A 46 -7.25 -7.17 6.73
C ALA A 46 -8.76 -7.03 6.51
N GLY A 47 -9.57 -8.03 6.89
CA GLY A 47 -11.03 -8.01 6.76
C GLY A 47 -11.54 -8.29 5.35
N HIS A 48 -10.67 -8.78 4.45
CA HIS A 48 -11.07 -9.11 3.08
C HIS A 48 -11.50 -10.58 2.96
N ASN A 49 -12.54 -10.82 2.15
CA ASN A 49 -12.92 -12.17 1.77
C ASN A 49 -11.98 -12.66 0.65
N PRO A 50 -11.21 -13.76 0.85
CA PRO A 50 -10.24 -14.25 -0.12
C PRO A 50 -10.90 -14.71 -1.43
N LEU A 51 -12.07 -15.34 -1.39
CA LEU A 51 -12.79 -15.77 -2.60
C LEU A 51 -13.24 -14.57 -3.43
N ASN A 52 -13.70 -13.51 -2.77
CA ASN A 52 -14.09 -12.27 -3.44
C ASN A 52 -12.88 -11.61 -4.13
N LEU A 53 -11.70 -11.63 -3.49
CA LEU A 53 -10.46 -11.07 -4.04
C LEU A 53 -9.89 -11.81 -5.24
N ILE A 54 -10.28 -13.07 -5.48
CA ILE A 54 -9.87 -13.81 -6.68
C ILE A 54 -10.62 -13.28 -7.90
N ILE A 55 -11.91 -13.00 -7.73
CA ILE A 55 -12.82 -12.61 -8.82
C ILE A 55 -12.77 -11.10 -9.03
N ASN A 56 -12.87 -10.33 -7.94
CA ASN A 56 -13.01 -8.89 -7.98
C ASN A 56 -11.70 -8.21 -7.62
N LYS A 57 -11.27 -7.32 -8.51
CA LYS A 57 -10.11 -6.47 -8.25
C LYS A 57 -10.38 -5.61 -7.01
N PRO A 58 -9.49 -5.62 -6.01
CA PRO A 58 -9.67 -4.77 -4.85
C PRO A 58 -9.65 -3.29 -5.25
N THR A 59 -10.75 -2.60 -5.01
CA THR A 59 -10.89 -1.16 -5.16
C THR A 59 -10.37 -0.50 -3.90
N PHE A 60 -9.12 -0.06 -3.94
CA PHE A 60 -8.61 0.84 -2.90
C PHE A 60 -9.18 2.21 -3.21
N SER A 61 -10.12 2.66 -2.37
CA SER A 61 -10.37 4.10 -2.25
C SER A 61 -9.01 4.69 -1.92
N ARG A 62 -8.47 5.46 -2.85
CA ARG A 62 -7.26 6.23 -2.62
C ARG A 62 -7.67 7.33 -1.64
N HIS A 63 -7.81 7.00 -0.36
CA HIS A 63 -7.85 7.99 0.69
C HIS A 63 -6.44 8.57 0.75
N THR A 64 -6.17 9.55 -0.12
CA THR A 64 -5.03 10.46 -0.04
C THR A 64 -5.23 11.44 1.11
N THR A 65 -5.75 10.98 2.24
CA THR A 65 -5.90 11.77 3.47
C THR A 65 -4.82 11.40 4.49
N ASN A 66 -3.74 10.77 4.05
CA ASN A 66 -2.45 11.05 4.65
C ASN A 66 -1.88 12.23 3.86
N GLU A 67 -2.27 13.43 4.27
CA GLU A 67 -1.36 14.56 4.19
C GLU A 67 -0.14 14.14 5.01
N ASP A 68 0.82 13.48 4.34
CA ASP A 68 2.12 13.22 4.95
C ASP A 68 2.63 14.58 5.39
N GLY A 69 2.98 14.75 6.67
CA GLY A 69 3.43 16.04 7.19
C GLY A 69 4.61 16.65 6.41
N LEU A 70 5.29 15.86 5.58
CA LEU A 70 6.28 16.30 4.60
C LEU A 70 5.68 17.14 3.46
N VAL A 71 4.53 16.74 2.90
CA VAL A 71 3.82 17.50 1.86
C VAL A 71 3.32 18.82 2.43
N ASP A 72 2.80 18.81 3.65
CA ASP A 72 2.38 20.03 4.35
C ASP A 72 3.56 20.93 4.71
N SER A 73 4.67 20.35 5.19
CA SER A 73 5.89 21.12 5.48
C SER A 73 6.47 21.76 4.22
N LEU A 74 6.50 21.03 3.10
CA LEU A 74 6.98 21.57 1.83
C LEU A 74 6.04 22.65 1.31
N ARG A 75 4.73 22.43 1.41
CA ARG A 75 3.73 23.44 1.06
C ARG A 75 3.92 24.71 1.89
N GLN A 76 4.08 24.58 3.21
CA GLN A 76 4.33 25.71 4.11
C GLN A 76 5.62 26.46 3.74
N LEU A 77 6.71 25.75 3.41
CA LEU A 77 7.97 26.37 2.99
C LEU A 77 7.85 27.13 1.68
N LEU A 78 7.09 26.61 0.71
CA LEU A 78 6.87 27.26 -0.59
C LEU A 78 6.02 28.53 -0.50
N TYR A 79 5.03 28.56 0.39
CA TYR A 79 4.17 29.73 0.62
C TYR A 79 4.75 30.74 1.61
N HIS A 80 5.94 30.48 2.16
CA HIS A 80 6.59 31.41 3.08
C HIS A 80 7.14 32.62 2.32
N GLU A 81 6.96 33.83 2.88
CA GLU A 81 7.35 35.10 2.22
C GLU A 81 8.85 35.15 1.88
N ASN A 82 9.68 34.46 2.64
CA ASN A 82 11.13 34.40 2.42
C ASN A 82 11.56 33.35 1.39
N TYR A 83 10.67 32.50 0.88
CA TYR A 83 11.01 31.48 -0.11
C TYR A 83 11.55 32.09 -1.42
N GLN A 84 11.02 33.24 -1.82
CA GLN A 84 11.46 33.96 -3.02
C GLN A 84 12.89 34.52 -2.90
N LYS A 85 13.45 34.61 -1.68
CA LYS A 85 14.82 35.07 -1.45
C LYS A 85 15.80 33.91 -1.67
N PRO A 86 16.67 33.97 -2.69
CA PRO A 86 17.65 32.92 -2.91
C PRO A 86 18.58 32.79 -1.70
N GLY A 87 18.72 31.56 -1.18
CA GLY A 87 19.56 31.28 0.00
C GLY A 87 18.90 31.50 1.36
N SER A 88 17.60 31.81 1.40
CA SER A 88 16.83 31.74 2.66
C SER A 88 16.77 30.30 3.17
N GLN A 89 16.52 30.15 4.47
CA GLN A 89 16.42 28.83 5.10
C GLN A 89 15.30 28.02 4.45
N GLU A 90 14.19 28.67 4.12
CA GLU A 90 13.02 28.05 3.51
C GLU A 90 13.31 27.59 2.08
N HIS A 91 14.06 28.39 1.30
CA HIS A 91 14.51 28.02 -0.03
C HIS A 91 15.48 26.82 -0.01
N ILE A 92 16.43 26.81 0.93
CA ILE A 92 17.40 25.72 1.10
C ILE A 92 16.69 24.44 1.55
N LEU A 93 15.79 24.52 2.54
CA LEU A 93 15.04 23.38 3.06
C LEU A 93 14.13 22.76 2.00
N ALA A 94 13.40 23.58 1.23
CA ALA A 94 12.59 23.08 0.12
C ALA A 94 13.44 22.39 -0.95
N THR A 95 14.62 22.94 -1.27
CA THR A 95 15.56 22.36 -2.23
C THR A 95 16.16 21.03 -1.75
N LEU A 96 16.49 20.93 -0.46
CA LEU A 96 16.98 19.68 0.13
C LEU A 96 15.89 18.60 0.10
N LEU A 97 14.68 18.93 0.52
CA LEU A 97 13.54 18.02 0.51
C LEU A 97 13.22 17.54 -0.92
N THR A 98 13.23 18.43 -1.91
CA THR A 98 12.99 18.03 -3.31
C THR A 98 14.14 17.24 -3.94
N LYS A 99 15.37 17.33 -3.43
CA LYS A 99 16.51 16.54 -3.92
C LYS A 99 16.65 15.16 -3.27
N SER A 100 16.06 14.97 -2.09
CA SER A 100 16.12 13.69 -1.36
C SER A 100 15.13 12.63 -1.83
N PHE A 101 14.22 12.98 -2.75
CA PHE A 101 13.25 12.09 -3.39
C PHE A 101 13.47 12.08 -4.91
#